data_AF-A0A2V2UNH0-F1
#
_entry.id   AF-A0A2V2UNH0-F1
#
_cell.length_a   1.000
_cell.length_b   1.000
_cell.length_c   1.000
_cell.angle_alpha   90.00
_cell.angle_beta   90.00
_cell.angle_gamma   90.00
#
_symmetry.space_group_name_H-M   'P 1'
#
loop_
_entity.id
_entity.type
_entity.pdbx_description
1 polymer ?
#
loop_
_entity_poly.entity_id
_entity_poly.type
_entity_poly.pdbx_seq_one_letter_code
_entity_poly.pdbx_strand_id
1 'polypeptide(L)'
;MLYGVALLSAALQQAENEEPTHAGELGDIVSRIRGEVRLLVNEMKEAVAATPTPSSVGRHGLDARPSSLETAVESLWKRGFDVSERAAEDFTALSLLRKRRVSVFILNVLLTVALHELGVPCTLVGTESHRPWIRVQKSGSRPLFMSFAHAGVHSAKEVLRLDGHPPTSTQWWRAARWDGSGRKHILSRMLKVQLMLLSSSLESPLRTRQ
;
A
#
# COMPACT_ATOMS: atom_id res chain seq x y z
N MET A 1 -10.24 -5.68 1.52
CA MET A 1 -9.11 -4.78 1.87
C MET A 1 -9.62 -3.38 2.17
N LEU A 2 -10.23 -2.70 1.20
CA LEU A 2 -10.70 -1.30 1.36
C LEU A 2 -11.61 -1.08 2.58
N TYR A 3 -12.53 -2.01 2.86
CA TYR A 3 -13.36 -1.97 4.07
C TYR A 3 -12.56 -2.00 5.37
N GLY A 4 -11.50 -2.81 5.44
CA GLY A 4 -10.67 -2.89 6.63
C GLY A 4 -9.84 -1.63 6.83
N VAL A 5 -9.32 -1.07 5.74
CA VAL A 5 -8.63 0.24 5.76
C VAL A 5 -9.59 1.35 6.21
N ALA A 6 -10.82 1.37 5.67
CA ALA A 6 -11.85 2.34 6.06
C ALA A 6 -12.28 2.18 7.53
N LEU A 7 -12.38 0.96 8.03
CA LEU A 7 -12.68 0.69 9.44
C LEU A 7 -11.58 1.21 10.37
N LEU A 8 -10.31 0.91 10.07
CA LEU A 8 -9.18 1.41 10.85
C LEU A 8 -9.09 2.94 10.81
N SER A 9 -9.33 3.54 9.64
CA SER A 9 -9.42 4.99 9.48
C SER A 9 -10.56 5.60 10.30
N ALA A 10 -11.75 5.01 10.26
CA ALA A 10 -12.90 5.51 11.03
C ALA A 10 -12.64 5.42 12.53
N ALA A 11 -12.03 4.32 13.00
CA ALA A 11 -11.65 4.17 14.40
C ALA A 11 -10.63 5.23 14.84
N LEU A 12 -9.61 5.54 14.02
CA LEU A 12 -8.65 6.59 14.33
C LEU A 12 -9.33 7.97 14.37
N GLN A 13 -10.18 8.28 13.39
CA GLN A 13 -10.93 9.54 13.36
C GLN A 13 -11.78 9.72 14.62
N GLN A 14 -12.38 8.64 15.14
CA GLN A 14 -13.16 8.71 16.37
C GLN A 14 -12.30 8.86 17.61
N ALA A 15 -11.14 8.22 17.67
CA ALA A 15 -10.22 8.40 18.80
C ALA A 15 -9.71 9.84 18.94
N GLU A 16 -9.71 10.62 17.84
CA GLU A 16 -9.36 12.04 17.83
C GLU A 16 -10.52 12.96 18.26
N ASN A 17 -11.76 12.47 18.21
CA ASN A 17 -12.95 13.26 18.56
C ASN A 17 -13.33 13.00 20.03
N GLU A 18 -13.51 14.06 20.80
CA GLU A 18 -13.93 13.97 22.21
C GLU A 18 -15.43 13.73 22.39
N GLU A 19 -16.22 13.81 21.31
CA GLU A 19 -17.67 13.65 21.36
C GLU A 19 -18.10 12.17 21.30
N PRO A 20 -19.09 11.75 22.12
CA PRO A 20 -19.59 10.38 22.12
C PRO A 20 -20.29 10.04 20.79
N THR A 21 -19.80 9.00 20.11
CA THR A 21 -20.34 8.54 18.82
C THR A 21 -21.59 7.68 19.00
N HIS A 22 -22.63 7.93 18.20
CA HIS A 22 -23.78 7.02 18.12
C HIS A 22 -23.46 5.80 17.25
N ALA A 23 -24.02 4.63 17.58
CA ALA A 23 -23.70 3.35 16.91
C ALA A 23 -23.94 3.36 15.38
N GLY A 24 -24.79 4.25 14.85
CA GLY A 24 -25.02 4.41 13.41
C GLY A 24 -23.96 5.24 12.68
N GLU A 25 -23.37 6.23 13.34
CA GLU A 25 -22.46 7.21 12.72
C GLU A 25 -21.15 6.57 12.27
N LEU A 26 -20.66 5.56 12.99
CA LEU A 26 -19.45 4.83 12.60
C LEU A 26 -19.64 4.09 11.27
N GLY A 27 -20.82 3.51 11.05
CA GLY A 27 -21.15 2.83 9.80
C GLY A 27 -21.11 3.78 8.60
N ASP A 28 -21.66 4.98 8.77
CA ASP A 28 -21.66 6.02 7.75
C ASP A 28 -20.24 6.53 7.44
N ILE A 29 -19.43 6.75 8.47
CA ILE A 29 -18.02 7.16 8.31
C ILE A 29 -17.23 6.09 7.56
N VAL A 30 -17.37 4.81 7.93
CA VAL A 30 -16.71 3.71 7.21
C VAL A 30 -17.16 3.65 5.75
N SER A 31 -18.46 3.81 5.49
CA SER A 31 -19.00 3.80 4.12
C SER A 31 -18.43 4.94 3.28
N ARG A 32 -18.35 6.15 3.85
CA ARG A 32 -17.77 7.34 3.23
C ARG A 32 -16.29 7.15 2.90
N ILE A 33 -15.48 6.83 3.91
CA ILE A 33 -14.02 6.64 3.74
C ILE A 33 -13.75 5.55 2.71
N ARG A 34 -14.50 4.44 2.72
CA ARG A 34 -14.38 3.38 1.72
C ARG A 34 -14.66 3.89 0.31
N GLY A 35 -15.67 4.74 0.14
CA GLY A 35 -16.00 5.37 -1.14
C GLY A 35 -14.84 6.20 -1.67
N GLU A 36 -14.25 7.05 -0.82
CA GLU A 36 -13.12 7.91 -1.20
C GLU A 36 -11.85 7.10 -1.50
N VAL A 37 -11.54 6.08 -0.71
CA VAL A 37 -10.41 5.17 -1.00
C VAL A 37 -10.62 4.44 -2.33
N ARG A 38 -11.85 4.09 -2.70
CA ARG A 38 -12.13 3.49 -4.00
C ARG A 38 -11.86 4.45 -5.16
N LEU A 39 -12.15 5.74 -5.00
CA LEU A 39 -11.80 6.76 -5.99
C LEU A 39 -10.28 6.85 -6.17
N LEU A 40 -9.51 6.80 -5.08
CA LEU A 40 -8.04 6.77 -5.16
C LEU A 40 -7.50 5.51 -5.84
N VAL A 41 -8.12 4.34 -5.60
CA VAL A 41 -7.77 3.11 -6.31
C VAL A 41 -8.07 3.25 -7.80
N ASN A 42 -9.17 3.90 -8.19
CA ASN A 42 -9.45 4.20 -9.60
C ASN A 42 -8.38 5.12 -10.21
N GLU A 43 -7.98 6.19 -9.51
CA GLU A 43 -6.89 7.07 -9.93
C GLU A 43 -5.57 6.30 -10.09
N MET A 44 -5.29 5.35 -9.20
CA MET A 44 -4.12 4.48 -9.31
C MET A 44 -4.17 3.57 -10.54
N LYS A 45 -5.34 3.00 -10.85
CA LYS A 45 -5.54 2.19 -12.05
C LYS A 45 -5.31 2.99 -13.32
N GLU A 46 -5.81 4.22 -13.37
CA GLU A 46 -5.57 5.12 -14.50
C GLU A 46 -4.09 5.43 -14.67
N ALA A 47 -3.36 5.70 -13.59
CA ALA A 47 -1.92 5.94 -13.66
C ALA A 47 -1.14 4.73 -14.21
N VAL A 48 -1.56 3.52 -13.84
CA VAL A 48 -0.96 2.26 -14.34
C VAL A 48 -1.38 1.94 -15.78
N ALA A 49 -2.55 2.38 -16.22
CA ALA A 49 -3.10 2.11 -17.55
C ALA A 49 -2.70 3.17 -18.60
N ALA A 50 -2.40 4.40 -18.19
CA ALA A 50 -2.19 5.54 -19.09
C ALA A 50 -0.78 5.62 -19.71
N THR A 51 0.16 4.72 -19.38
CA THR A 51 1.50 4.77 -19.96
C THR A 51 1.48 4.29 -21.42
N PRO A 52 1.83 5.14 -22.41
CA PRO A 52 1.71 4.78 -23.81
C PRO A 52 2.81 3.76 -24.21
N THR A 53 2.39 2.65 -24.81
CA THR A 53 3.26 1.73 -25.55
C THR A 53 3.71 2.39 -26.87
N PRO A 54 5.01 2.47 -27.19
CA PRO A 54 5.42 2.67 -28.57
C PRO A 54 4.98 1.45 -29.37
N SER A 55 4.23 1.71 -30.42
CA SER A 55 3.68 0.74 -31.37
C SER A 55 4.72 -0.28 -31.86
N SER A 56 4.51 -1.55 -31.52
CA SER A 56 4.87 -2.66 -32.39
C SER A 56 3.65 -3.55 -32.61
N VAL A 57 3.36 -3.75 -33.88
CA VAL A 57 2.25 -4.54 -34.41
C VAL A 57 2.46 -6.00 -34.02
N GLY A 58 1.55 -6.58 -33.24
CA GLY A 58 1.60 -8.00 -32.91
C GLY A 58 0.37 -8.45 -32.14
N ARG A 59 -0.51 -9.20 -32.81
CA ARG A 59 -1.64 -9.91 -32.20
C ARG A 59 -1.11 -10.94 -31.19
N HIS A 60 -1.04 -10.62 -29.90
CA HIS A 60 -1.17 -11.59 -28.81
C HIS A 60 -1.57 -10.88 -27.51
N GLY A 61 -2.57 -11.44 -26.83
CA GLY A 61 -3.12 -10.89 -25.59
C GLY A 61 -2.12 -10.92 -24.44
N LEU A 62 -2.33 -10.01 -23.47
CA LEU A 62 -1.72 -9.96 -22.13
C LEU A 62 -0.21 -9.68 -22.02
N ASP A 63 0.58 -9.75 -23.10
CA ASP A 63 2.04 -9.50 -23.03
C ASP A 63 2.45 -8.02 -23.16
N ALA A 64 1.50 -7.10 -23.38
CA ALA A 64 1.78 -5.68 -23.65
C ALA A 64 1.86 -4.76 -22.39
N ARG A 65 1.74 -5.29 -21.17
CA ARG A 65 1.75 -4.51 -19.91
C ARG A 65 3.10 -4.26 -19.18
N PRO A 66 4.30 -4.72 -19.62
CA PRO A 66 5.52 -4.49 -18.84
C PRO A 66 5.90 -3.02 -18.66
N SER A 67 5.79 -2.19 -19.72
CA SER A 67 6.30 -0.82 -19.73
C SER A 67 5.49 0.15 -18.84
N SER A 68 4.20 -0.14 -18.62
CA SER A 68 3.36 0.71 -17.77
C SER A 68 3.62 0.49 -16.28
N LEU A 69 4.07 -0.71 -15.89
CA LEU A 69 4.48 -1.00 -14.51
C LEU A 69 5.81 -0.32 -14.14
N GLU A 70 6.73 -0.19 -15.10
CA GLU A 70 8.03 0.44 -14.90
C GLU A 70 7.92 1.89 -14.46
N THR A 71 6.90 2.61 -14.95
CA THR A 71 6.69 4.03 -14.64
C THR A 71 5.50 4.29 -13.72
N ALA A 72 4.84 3.23 -13.22
CA ALA A 72 3.62 3.34 -12.43
C ALA A 72 3.85 4.15 -11.13
N VAL A 73 4.87 3.79 -10.35
CA VAL A 73 5.19 4.48 -9.09
C VAL A 73 5.57 5.94 -9.34
N GLU A 74 6.40 6.20 -10.36
CA GLU A 74 6.77 7.57 -10.73
C GLU A 74 5.57 8.41 -11.19
N SER A 75 4.65 7.80 -11.94
CA SER A 75 3.42 8.46 -12.38
C SER A 75 2.51 8.79 -11.19
N LEU A 76 2.46 7.92 -10.19
CA LEU A 76 1.72 8.16 -8.94
C LEU A 76 2.37 9.26 -8.10
N TRP A 77 3.70 9.29 -8.00
CA TRP A 77 4.40 10.40 -7.36
C TRP A 77 4.13 11.74 -8.06
N LYS A 78 4.12 11.76 -9.40
CA LYS A 78 3.75 12.96 -10.19
C LYS A 78 2.30 13.40 -9.96
N ARG A 79 1.41 12.48 -9.60
CA ARG A 79 0.02 12.76 -9.16
C ARG A 79 -0.07 13.17 -7.68
N GLY A 80 1.06 13.30 -6.98
CA GLY A 80 1.12 13.80 -5.61
C GLY A 80 0.94 12.73 -4.53
N PHE A 81 0.94 11.44 -4.87
CA PHE A 81 1.02 10.39 -3.86
C PHE A 81 2.42 10.41 -3.24
N ASP A 82 2.53 10.62 -1.93
CA ASP A 82 3.82 10.69 -1.23
C ASP A 82 3.89 9.74 -0.04
N VAL A 83 5.12 9.38 0.34
CA VAL A 83 5.39 8.49 1.46
C VAL A 83 5.63 9.28 2.76
N SER A 84 4.96 8.87 3.83
CA SER A 84 5.29 9.27 5.21
C SER A 84 5.12 8.10 6.15
N GLU A 85 6.02 7.97 7.12
CA GLU A 85 5.97 6.93 8.15
C GLU A 85 6.31 7.53 9.53
N ARG A 86 5.91 8.78 9.76
CA ARG A 86 6.30 9.56 10.95
C ARG A 86 5.30 9.43 12.09
N ALA A 87 4.02 9.24 11.77
CA ALA A 87 2.95 9.23 12.75
C ALA A 87 2.01 8.04 12.54
N ALA A 88 1.24 7.70 13.58
CA ALA A 88 0.26 6.61 13.51
C ALA A 88 -0.81 6.88 12.43
N GLU A 89 -1.15 8.15 12.18
CA GLU A 89 -2.07 8.56 11.10
C GLU A 89 -1.59 8.13 9.70
N ASP A 90 -0.27 8.04 9.49
CA ASP A 90 0.32 7.59 8.22
C ASP A 90 0.09 6.10 7.97
N PHE A 91 -0.43 5.35 8.95
CA PHE A 91 -0.85 3.97 8.78
C PHE A 91 -2.39 3.84 8.69
N THR A 92 -3.09 4.93 8.37
CA THR A 92 -4.51 4.94 7.95
C THR A 92 -4.70 5.57 6.58
N ALA A 93 -5.87 5.37 5.96
CA ALA A 93 -6.25 6.14 4.78
C ALA A 93 -6.57 7.62 5.07
N LEU A 94 -6.66 8.07 6.33
CA LEU A 94 -7.00 9.48 6.61
C LEU A 94 -5.90 10.43 6.14
N SER A 95 -4.63 10.10 6.42
CA SER A 95 -3.48 10.90 5.96
C SER A 95 -3.44 10.93 4.43
N LEU A 96 -3.74 9.80 3.78
CA LEU A 96 -3.85 9.73 2.33
C LEU A 96 -4.96 10.64 1.78
N LEU A 97 -6.15 10.61 2.38
CA LEU A 97 -7.30 11.38 1.92
C LEU A 97 -7.10 12.90 2.12
N ARG A 98 -6.48 13.30 3.24
CA ARG A 98 -6.28 14.70 3.59
C ARG A 98 -5.03 15.31 2.92
N LYS A 99 -3.94 14.56 2.84
CA LYS A 99 -2.59 15.07 2.51
C LYS A 99 -1.97 14.41 1.28
N ARG A 100 -2.66 13.44 0.65
CA ARG A 100 -2.09 12.51 -0.37
C ARG A 100 -0.82 11.79 0.09
N ARG A 101 -0.63 11.68 1.41
CA ARG A 101 0.60 11.15 2.02
C ARG A 101 0.28 10.03 2.99
N VAL A 102 0.99 8.91 2.90
CA VAL A 102 0.74 7.76 3.78
C VAL A 102 1.93 6.78 3.75
N SER A 103 1.94 5.78 4.62
CA SER A 103 2.99 4.76 4.68
C SER A 103 3.17 4.02 3.36
N VAL A 104 4.41 3.59 3.09
CA VAL A 104 4.73 2.71 1.96
C VAL A 104 3.83 1.49 1.98
N PHE A 105 3.57 0.97 3.17
CA PHE A 105 2.70 -0.18 3.37
C PHE A 105 1.29 0.04 2.84
N ILE A 106 0.62 1.15 3.18
CA ILE A 106 -0.73 1.43 2.64
C ILE A 106 -0.69 1.66 1.14
N LEU A 107 0.25 2.45 0.64
CA LEU A 107 0.34 2.72 -0.81
C LEU A 107 0.53 1.42 -1.60
N ASN A 108 1.40 0.53 -1.12
CA ASN A 108 1.61 -0.77 -1.76
C ASN A 108 0.38 -1.68 -1.64
N VAL A 109 -0.36 -1.63 -0.53
CA VAL A 109 -1.65 -2.35 -0.40
C VAL A 109 -2.67 -1.83 -1.42
N LEU A 110 -2.84 -0.52 -1.54
CA LEU A 110 -3.80 0.09 -2.47
C LEU A 110 -3.42 -0.15 -3.93
N LEU A 111 -2.13 -0.04 -4.27
CA LEU A 111 -1.64 -0.36 -5.60
C LEU A 111 -1.80 -1.85 -5.91
N THR A 112 -1.61 -2.74 -4.94
CA THR A 112 -1.89 -4.18 -5.12
C THR A 112 -3.38 -4.42 -5.42
N VAL A 113 -4.29 -3.70 -4.75
CA VAL A 113 -5.72 -3.76 -5.06
C VAL A 113 -5.99 -3.26 -6.49
N ALA A 114 -5.42 -2.12 -6.88
CA ALA A 114 -5.56 -1.56 -8.22
C ALA A 114 -5.07 -2.54 -9.31
N LEU A 115 -3.90 -3.14 -9.12
CA LEU A 115 -3.32 -4.13 -10.03
C LEU A 115 -4.20 -5.39 -10.14
N HIS A 116 -4.71 -5.89 -9.01
CA HIS A 116 -5.65 -7.02 -9.01
C HIS A 116 -6.94 -6.71 -9.78
N GLU A 117 -7.52 -5.52 -9.58
CA GLU A 117 -8.72 -5.08 -10.31
C GLU A 117 -8.46 -4.90 -11.81
N LEU A 118 -7.22 -4.59 -12.21
CA LEU A 118 -6.79 -4.58 -13.60
C LEU A 118 -6.49 -5.97 -14.17
N GLY A 119 -6.58 -7.04 -13.38
CA GLY A 119 -6.25 -8.41 -13.79
C GLY A 119 -4.75 -8.68 -13.88
N VAL A 120 -3.91 -7.87 -13.24
CA VAL A 120 -2.46 -8.11 -13.13
C VAL A 120 -2.22 -9.12 -11.99
N PRO A 121 -1.61 -10.29 -12.25
CA PRO A 121 -1.34 -11.26 -11.20
C PRO A 121 -0.24 -10.74 -10.27
N CYS A 122 -0.60 -10.27 -9.08
CA CYS A 122 0.35 -9.74 -8.11
C CYS A 122 0.04 -10.18 -6.68
N THR A 123 0.96 -9.88 -5.77
CA THR A 123 0.79 -10.10 -4.32
C THR A 123 1.72 -9.17 -3.55
N LEU A 124 1.27 -8.72 -2.39
CA LEU A 124 2.14 -8.06 -1.42
C LEU A 124 3.06 -9.12 -0.78
N VAL A 125 4.34 -8.78 -0.61
CA VAL A 125 5.37 -9.62 -0.01
C VAL A 125 6.23 -8.80 0.95
N GLY A 126 6.92 -9.45 1.87
CA GLY A 126 7.69 -8.76 2.91
C GLY A 126 6.82 -7.91 3.84
N THR A 127 5.60 -8.34 4.16
CA THR A 127 4.67 -7.60 5.05
C THR A 127 5.21 -7.43 6.48
N GLU A 128 6.12 -8.30 6.89
CA GLU A 128 6.84 -8.22 8.17
C GLU A 128 8.07 -7.30 8.11
N SER A 129 8.49 -6.88 6.92
CA SER A 129 9.58 -5.92 6.72
C SER A 129 9.10 -4.48 6.96
N HIS A 130 10.06 -3.57 7.15
CA HIS A 130 9.80 -2.12 7.07
C HIS A 130 9.48 -1.68 5.64
N ARG A 131 9.96 -2.42 4.63
CA ARG A 131 9.76 -2.10 3.21
C ARG A 131 9.04 -3.26 2.52
N PRO A 132 7.71 -3.27 2.52
CA PRO A 132 6.96 -4.28 1.77
C PRO A 132 7.14 -4.05 0.27
N TRP A 133 7.01 -5.12 -0.51
CA TRP A 133 7.11 -5.10 -1.96
C TRP A 133 5.86 -5.69 -2.60
N ILE A 134 5.54 -5.25 -3.81
CA ILE A 134 4.52 -5.87 -4.66
C ILE A 134 5.25 -6.78 -5.64
N ARG A 135 5.02 -8.09 -5.52
CA ARG A 135 5.52 -9.10 -6.45
C ARG A 135 4.51 -9.26 -7.58
N VAL A 136 4.89 -8.89 -8.79
CA VAL A 136 4.11 -9.07 -10.02
C VAL A 136 4.58 -10.34 -10.72
N GLN A 137 3.68 -11.31 -10.89
CA GLN A 137 3.93 -12.54 -11.63
C GLN A 137 3.76 -12.28 -13.12
N LYS A 138 4.82 -12.56 -13.88
CA LYS A 138 4.80 -12.57 -15.35
C LYS A 138 4.59 -14.00 -15.85
N SER A 139 3.89 -14.14 -16.97
CA SER A 139 3.74 -15.43 -17.65
C SER A 139 5.08 -15.88 -18.22
N GLY A 140 5.50 -17.11 -17.95
CA GLY A 140 6.74 -17.68 -18.52
C GLY A 140 8.07 -17.01 -18.10
N SER A 141 8.05 -16.02 -17.21
CA SER A 141 9.27 -15.31 -16.79
C SER A 141 9.41 -15.17 -15.27
N ARG A 142 10.59 -14.69 -14.85
CA ARG A 142 10.82 -14.33 -13.44
C ARG A 142 9.88 -13.19 -13.01
N PRO A 143 9.43 -13.18 -11.75
CA PRO A 143 8.59 -12.12 -11.23
C PRO A 143 9.36 -10.79 -11.15
N LEU A 144 8.62 -9.69 -11.23
CA LEU A 144 9.11 -8.35 -10.92
C LEU A 144 8.63 -7.91 -9.55
N PHE A 145 9.34 -6.95 -8.98
CA PHE A 145 9.05 -6.36 -7.69
C PHE A 145 8.97 -4.85 -7.84
N MET A 146 7.99 -4.22 -7.19
CA MET A 146 7.86 -2.76 -7.15
C MET A 146 7.40 -2.32 -5.78
N SER A 147 7.71 -1.09 -5.40
CA SER A 147 7.35 -0.53 -4.10
C SER A 147 7.31 0.98 -4.19
N PHE A 148 6.40 1.63 -3.48
CA PHE A 148 6.43 3.09 -3.32
C PHE A 148 7.68 3.61 -2.59
N ALA A 149 8.53 2.75 -2.04
CA ALA A 149 9.84 3.13 -1.52
C ALA A 149 10.92 3.29 -2.61
N HIS A 150 10.71 2.74 -3.81
CA HIS A 150 11.72 2.66 -4.86
C HIS A 150 11.11 2.89 -6.24
N ALA A 151 11.70 3.79 -7.03
CA ALA A 151 11.27 4.03 -8.40
C ALA A 151 11.54 2.80 -9.28
N GLY A 152 10.63 2.52 -10.22
CA GLY A 152 10.82 1.46 -11.19
C GLY A 152 10.36 0.08 -10.74
N VAL A 153 10.82 -0.92 -11.50
CA VAL A 153 10.65 -2.35 -11.20
C VAL A 153 12.01 -2.99 -10.99
N HIS A 154 12.03 -3.97 -10.10
CA HIS A 154 13.25 -4.64 -9.67
C HIS A 154 13.10 -6.15 -9.83
N SER A 155 14.22 -6.80 -10.13
CA SER A 155 14.39 -8.24 -9.97
C SER A 155 14.55 -8.61 -8.50
N ALA A 156 14.32 -9.89 -8.17
CA ALA A 156 14.57 -10.39 -6.81
C ALA A 156 16.00 -10.13 -6.32
N LYS A 157 16.99 -10.18 -7.23
CA LYS A 157 18.41 -9.92 -6.89
C LYS A 157 18.64 -8.46 -6.51
N GLU A 158 17.96 -7.52 -7.17
CA GLU A 158 18.07 -6.10 -6.85
C GLU A 158 17.38 -5.76 -5.54
N VAL A 159 16.20 -6.32 -5.28
CA VAL A 159 15.52 -6.13 -3.98
C VAL A 159 16.40 -6.60 -2.83
N LEU A 160 17.05 -7.77 -2.96
CA LEU A 160 17.98 -8.26 -1.94
C LEU A 160 19.18 -7.32 -1.69
N ARG A 161 19.63 -6.59 -2.72
CA ARG A 161 20.69 -5.58 -2.57
C ARG A 161 20.17 -4.31 -1.89
N LEU A 162 18.93 -3.91 -2.19
CA LEU A 162 18.31 -2.69 -1.65
C LEU A 162 17.94 -2.81 -0.17
N ASP A 163 17.49 -4.00 0.27
CA ASP A 163 17.11 -4.22 1.68
C ASP A 163 18.32 -4.36 2.62
N GLY A 164 19.54 -4.49 2.08
CA GLY A 164 20.81 -4.44 2.82
C GLY A 164 21.05 -5.55 3.85
N HIS A 165 20.03 -6.36 4.14
CA HIS A 165 20.07 -7.47 5.08
C HIS A 165 19.50 -8.71 4.37
N PRO A 166 20.22 -9.84 4.36
CA PRO A 166 19.65 -11.07 3.86
C PRO A 166 18.40 -11.37 4.71
N PRO A 167 17.23 -11.51 4.09
CA PRO A 167 15.99 -11.72 4.81
C PRO A 167 16.13 -12.97 5.67
N THR A 168 15.78 -12.85 6.96
CA THR A 168 15.79 -13.96 7.92
C THR A 168 14.93 -15.14 7.47
N SER A 169 14.00 -14.91 6.55
CA SER A 169 13.21 -15.93 5.88
C SER A 169 13.65 -16.13 4.42
N THR A 170 14.00 -17.36 4.07
CA THR A 170 14.24 -17.84 2.69
C THR A 170 13.00 -17.81 1.80
N GLN A 171 11.88 -17.27 2.29
CA GLN A 171 10.58 -17.26 1.62
C GLN A 171 9.94 -15.88 1.59
N TRP A 172 10.66 -14.79 1.90
CA TRP A 172 10.09 -13.45 1.94
C TRP A 172 9.40 -13.02 0.63
N TRP A 173 9.83 -13.58 -0.51
CA TRP A 173 9.24 -13.37 -1.84
C TRP A 173 8.11 -14.35 -2.19
N ARG A 174 7.77 -15.32 -1.34
CA ARG A 174 6.70 -16.27 -1.64
C ARG A 174 5.37 -15.52 -1.70
N ALA A 175 4.58 -15.87 -2.72
CA ALA A 175 3.28 -15.28 -2.89
C ALA A 175 2.40 -15.58 -1.68
N ALA A 176 2.01 -14.56 -0.93
CA ALA A 176 0.91 -14.68 0.00
C ALA A 176 -0.37 -14.79 -0.84
N ARG A 177 -1.27 -15.71 -0.49
CA ARG A 177 -2.56 -15.74 -1.15
C ARG A 177 -3.31 -14.47 -0.76
N TRP A 178 -3.89 -13.77 -1.75
CA TRP A 178 -4.73 -12.60 -1.52
C TRP A 178 -6.13 -13.01 -1.01
N ASP A 179 -6.17 -13.84 0.03
CA ASP A 179 -7.37 -14.46 0.57
C ASP A 179 -7.82 -13.78 1.88
N GLY A 180 -8.75 -14.40 2.61
CA GLY A 180 -9.18 -13.89 3.92
C GLY A 180 -8.03 -13.80 4.94
N SER A 181 -7.09 -14.73 4.93
CA SER A 181 -5.97 -14.78 5.87
C SER A 181 -4.96 -13.68 5.57
N GLY A 182 -4.55 -13.54 4.32
CA GLY A 182 -3.65 -12.47 3.89
C GLY A 182 -4.21 -11.08 4.19
N ARG A 183 -5.51 -10.88 3.98
CA ARG A 183 -6.20 -9.62 4.34
C ARG A 183 -6.17 -9.33 5.84
N LYS A 184 -6.43 -10.33 6.69
CA LYS A 184 -6.35 -10.18 8.15
C LYS A 184 -4.94 -9.81 8.60
N HIS A 185 -3.94 -10.51 8.08
CA HIS A 185 -2.54 -10.25 8.39
C HIS A 185 -2.12 -8.81 8.07
N ILE A 186 -2.49 -8.30 6.89
CA ILE A 186 -2.22 -6.91 6.49
C ILE A 186 -2.87 -5.92 7.48
N LEU A 187 -4.13 -6.13 7.85
CA LEU A 187 -4.83 -5.26 8.81
C LEU A 187 -4.21 -5.33 10.21
N SER A 188 -3.86 -6.53 10.68
CA SER A 188 -3.19 -6.72 11.97
C SER A 188 -1.83 -6.04 12.00
N ARG A 189 -1.06 -6.08 10.90
CA ARG A 189 0.21 -5.38 10.79
C ARG A 189 0.04 -3.87 10.86
N MET A 190 -0.92 -3.32 10.12
CA MET A 190 -1.24 -1.87 10.17
C MET A 190 -1.58 -1.44 11.60
N LEU A 191 -2.50 -2.16 12.25
CA LEU A 191 -2.90 -1.87 13.63
C LEU A 191 -1.73 -1.97 14.60
N LYS A 192 -0.89 -3.01 14.47
CA LYS A 192 0.30 -3.19 15.31
C LYS A 192 1.24 -1.99 15.20
N VAL A 193 1.53 -1.51 13.98
CA VAL A 193 2.42 -0.37 13.78
C VAL A 193 1.82 0.92 14.34
N GLN A 194 0.52 1.14 14.15
CA GLN A 194 -0.17 2.29 14.74
C GLN A 194 -0.06 2.31 16.26
N LEU A 195 -0.37 1.18 16.91
CA LEU A 195 -0.30 1.06 18.36
C LEU A 195 1.13 1.30 18.88
N MET A 196 2.15 0.76 18.19
CA MET A 196 3.55 1.01 18.55
C MET A 196 3.94 2.49 18.41
N LEU A 197 3.50 3.16 17.35
CA LEU A 197 3.79 4.59 17.16
C LEU A 197 3.10 5.46 18.23
N LEU A 198 1.84 5.15 18.54
CA LEU A 198 1.10 5.83 19.61
C LEU A 198 1.77 5.61 20.97
N SER A 199 2.20 4.39 21.30
CA SER A 199 2.90 4.11 22.57
C SER A 199 4.25 4.83 22.64
N SER A 200 5.02 4.87 21.55
CA SER A 200 6.29 5.59 21.52
C SER A 200 6.12 7.12 21.62
N SER A 201 5.01 7.65 21.11
CA SER A 201 4.66 9.07 21.25
C SER A 201 4.28 9.42 22.69
N LEU A 202 3.62 8.49 23.39
CA LEU A 202 3.23 8.61 24.80
C LEU A 202 4.41 8.49 25.77
N GLU A 203 5.54 7.91 25.35
CA GLU A 203 6.80 7.88 26.12
C GLU A 203 7.67 9.15 25.94
N SER A 204 7.29 10.05 25.03
CA SER A 204 7.98 11.35 24.80
C SER A 204 7.36 12.63 25.41
N PRO A 205 6.57 12.65 26.50
CA PRO A 205 6.21 13.89 27.20
C PRO A 205 7.26 14.40 28.21
N LEU A 206 8.33 13.66 28.51
CA LEU A 206 9.23 13.95 29.66
C LEU A 206 10.65 14.45 29.31
N ARG A 207 10.91 14.93 28.08
CA ARG A 207 12.21 15.55 27.73
C ARG A 207 12.14 17.03 27.33
N THR A 208 11.17 17.77 27.84
CA THR A 208 11.09 19.25 27.70
C THR A 208 11.14 19.98 29.04
N ARG A 209 11.85 19.44 30.03
CA ARG A 209 12.40 20.22 31.17
C ARG A 209 13.66 19.55 31.73
N GLN A 210 14.81 19.82 31.10
CA GLN A 210 16.11 19.89 31.79
C GLN A 210 16.94 20.99 31.12
#